data_AF-A0A7S2J831-F1
#
_entry.id   AF-A0A7S2J831-F1
#
_cell.length_a   1.000
_cell.length_b   1.000
_cell.length_c   1.000
_cell.angle_alpha   90.00
_cell.angle_beta   90.00
_cell.angle_gamma   90.00
#
_symmetry.space_group_name_H-M   'P 1'
#
loop_
_entity.id
_entity.type
_entity.pdbx_description
1 polymer ?
#
loop_
_entity_poly.entity_id
_entity_poly.type
_entity_poly.pdbx_seq_one_letter_code
_entity_poly.pdbx_strand_id
1 'polypeptide(L)'
;QDTMPVKFSPGAGEVVGLKYYTPEPPKPPKSEKPPPFVAPWDSSAIDVPPECPAHQKVNFDSVNEFVYFSIPEELRTVKSERKFGLNLKHVYGDLPEARRILRLCWWRFNDGDTCKEEVVMYRDAMVAEFQAANTNHPNAGMLHIQQRKRKERELEKKQSSEAIVAEAQAVEDSAAKGAERSAREAHAEAPSAQEGGRGADEAKAGKDAKKPREAKEPKEPKEPKKAKEPKEATGGSGASEAKVKEQDGGTGESKDVEQTGAAPAASIQPQ
;
A
#
# COMPACT_ATOMS: atom_id res chain seq x y z
N GLN A 1 -46.49 0.97 -39.24
CA GLN A 1 -45.29 0.22 -39.67
C GLN A 1 -45.35 -1.11 -38.95
N ASP A 2 -45.93 -2.12 -39.60
CA ASP A 2 -46.17 -3.45 -39.06
C ASP A 2 -44.95 -4.34 -39.31
N THR A 3 -44.26 -4.73 -38.24
CA THR A 3 -43.23 -5.76 -38.28
C THR A 3 -43.86 -7.12 -38.03
N MET A 4 -43.95 -7.94 -39.08
CA MET A 4 -44.39 -9.32 -39.00
C MET A 4 -43.29 -10.22 -38.39
N PRO A 5 -43.63 -11.19 -37.53
CA PRO A 5 -42.66 -12.14 -36.99
C PRO A 5 -42.33 -13.24 -38.01
N VAL A 6 -41.06 -13.35 -38.39
CA VAL A 6 -40.52 -14.43 -39.22
C VAL A 6 -40.36 -15.69 -38.37
N LYS A 7 -41.18 -16.70 -38.62
CA LYS A 7 -41.02 -18.07 -38.08
C LYS A 7 -39.90 -18.78 -38.85
N PHE A 8 -38.78 -19.05 -38.19
CA PHE A 8 -37.76 -19.98 -38.69
C PHE A 8 -38.15 -21.42 -38.33
N SER A 9 -38.42 -22.23 -39.35
CA SER A 9 -38.54 -23.69 -39.21
C SER A 9 -37.13 -24.31 -39.22
N PRO A 10 -36.75 -25.12 -38.22
CA PRO A 10 -35.51 -25.87 -38.25
C PRO A 10 -35.66 -27.05 -39.22
N GLY A 11 -35.07 -26.92 -40.41
CA GLY A 11 -34.89 -28.04 -41.33
C GLY A 11 -33.82 -28.98 -40.79
N ALA A 12 -34.20 -30.23 -40.54
CA ALA A 12 -33.29 -31.32 -40.22
C ALA A 12 -32.42 -31.65 -41.45
N GLY A 13 -31.28 -30.95 -41.57
CA GLY A 13 -30.22 -31.28 -42.51
C GLY A 13 -29.31 -32.34 -41.89
N GLU A 14 -29.38 -33.56 -42.42
CA GLU A 14 -28.48 -34.66 -42.12
C GLU A 14 -27.05 -34.28 -42.54
N VAL A 15 -26.18 -34.04 -41.55
CA VAL A 15 -24.79 -33.68 -41.76
C VAL A 15 -24.01 -34.94 -42.13
N VAL A 16 -23.83 -35.16 -43.44
CA VAL A 16 -22.93 -36.18 -43.96
C VAL A 16 -21.50 -35.78 -43.57
N GLY A 17 -20.94 -36.47 -42.58
CA GLY A 17 -19.60 -36.22 -42.08
C GLY A 17 -18.53 -36.54 -43.12
N LEU A 18 -18.11 -35.53 -43.89
CA LEU A 18 -16.83 -35.57 -44.60
C LEU A 18 -15.72 -35.63 -43.54
N LYS A 19 -15.10 -36.80 -43.40
CA LYS A 19 -13.83 -36.95 -42.66
C LYS A 19 -12.75 -36.29 -43.50
N TYR A 20 -12.50 -35.01 -43.26
CA TYR A 20 -11.32 -34.34 -43.77
C TYR A 20 -10.09 -35.01 -43.14
N TYR A 21 -9.31 -35.69 -43.97
CA TYR A 21 -7.98 -36.15 -43.60
C TYR A 21 -7.10 -34.91 -43.52
N THR A 22 -6.98 -34.34 -42.31
CA THR A 22 -6.03 -33.27 -42.04
C THR A 22 -4.66 -33.92 -41.89
N PRO A 23 -3.71 -33.74 -42.83
CA PRO A 23 -2.36 -34.26 -42.65
C PRO A 23 -1.78 -33.69 -41.35
N GLU A 24 -1.23 -34.56 -40.51
CA GLU A 24 -0.58 -34.14 -39.26
C GLU A 24 0.48 -33.08 -39.60
N PRO A 25 0.41 -31.87 -39.02
CA PRO A 25 1.41 -30.86 -39.26
C PRO A 25 2.79 -31.42 -38.89
N PRO A 26 3.82 -31.18 -39.70
CA PRO A 26 5.16 -31.68 -39.45
C PRO A 26 5.58 -31.29 -38.03
N LYS A 27 5.98 -32.29 -37.23
CA LYS A 27 6.42 -32.08 -35.85
C LYS A 27 7.50 -31.00 -35.84
N PRO A 28 7.33 -29.89 -35.10
CA PRO A 28 8.34 -28.85 -35.04
C PRO A 28 9.65 -29.46 -34.54
N PRO A 29 10.80 -29.03 -35.09
CA PRO A 29 12.11 -29.52 -34.66
C PRO A 29 12.24 -29.36 -33.14
N LYS A 30 12.69 -30.42 -32.47
CA LYS A 30 12.90 -30.40 -31.02
C LYS A 30 14.00 -29.38 -30.69
N SER A 31 13.58 -28.36 -29.93
CA SER A 31 14.36 -27.54 -29.02
C SER A 31 15.43 -26.62 -29.62
N GLU A 32 15.00 -25.50 -30.16
CA GLU A 32 15.56 -24.23 -29.66
C GLU A 32 14.58 -23.73 -28.61
N LYS A 33 15.03 -23.61 -27.36
CA LYS A 33 14.25 -22.91 -26.33
C LYS A 33 13.99 -21.53 -26.93
N PRO A 34 12.72 -21.09 -27.11
CA PRO A 34 12.47 -19.72 -27.51
C PRO A 34 13.24 -18.84 -26.51
N PRO A 35 13.96 -17.80 -26.98
CA PRO A 35 14.59 -16.86 -26.07
C PRO A 35 13.51 -16.43 -25.06
N PRO A 36 13.85 -16.32 -23.77
CA PRO A 36 12.87 -15.87 -22.79
C PRO A 36 12.19 -14.64 -23.36
N PHE A 37 10.87 -14.65 -23.42
CA PHE A 37 10.10 -13.49 -23.84
C PHE A 37 10.38 -12.41 -22.80
N VAL A 38 11.43 -11.62 -23.03
CA VAL A 38 11.70 -10.41 -22.28
C VAL A 38 10.65 -9.46 -22.77
N ALA A 39 9.62 -9.30 -21.95
CA ALA A 39 8.56 -8.43 -22.33
C ALA A 39 9.15 -7.01 -22.46
N PRO A 40 8.73 -6.23 -23.48
CA PRO A 40 9.36 -4.94 -23.78
C PRO A 40 9.23 -3.90 -22.66
N TRP A 41 8.46 -4.19 -21.61
CA TRP A 41 8.36 -3.36 -20.41
C TRP A 41 9.43 -3.63 -19.33
N ASP A 42 10.29 -4.65 -19.50
CA ASP A 42 11.35 -4.99 -18.53
C ASP A 42 12.65 -4.18 -18.73
N SER A 43 12.72 -3.32 -19.76
CA SER A 43 13.83 -2.38 -19.86
C SER A 43 13.52 -1.11 -19.06
N SER A 44 14.39 -0.76 -18.13
CA SER A 44 14.39 0.52 -17.41
C SER A 44 14.42 1.76 -18.32
N ALA A 45 14.62 1.59 -19.62
CA ALA A 45 14.58 2.67 -20.62
C ALA A 45 13.22 2.84 -21.31
N ILE A 46 12.31 1.87 -21.23
CA ILE A 46 11.06 1.88 -22.00
C ILE A 46 9.93 2.45 -21.13
N ASP A 47 9.31 3.51 -21.61
CA ASP A 47 8.09 4.11 -21.06
C ASP A 47 6.87 3.63 -21.87
N VAL A 48 5.68 3.90 -21.35
CA VAL A 48 4.43 3.60 -22.03
C VAL A 48 4.30 4.46 -23.30
N PRO A 49 3.83 3.92 -24.45
CA PRO A 49 3.60 4.69 -25.66
C PRO A 49 2.76 5.97 -25.40
N PRO A 50 3.05 7.09 -26.09
CA PRO A 50 2.39 8.38 -25.83
C PRO A 50 0.88 8.37 -26.09
N GLU A 51 0.40 7.45 -26.93
CA GLU A 51 -1.03 7.28 -27.21
C GLU A 51 -1.80 6.56 -26.09
N CYS A 52 -1.09 5.93 -25.14
CA CYS A 52 -1.73 5.19 -24.06
C CYS A 52 -2.41 6.15 -23.07
N PRO A 53 -3.65 5.86 -22.60
CA PRO A 53 -4.35 6.70 -21.64
C PRO A 53 -3.62 6.91 -20.30
N ALA A 54 -2.62 6.07 -19.99
CA ALA A 54 -1.76 6.21 -18.81
C ALA A 54 -1.20 7.63 -18.64
N HIS A 55 -0.81 8.28 -19.74
CA HIS A 55 -0.26 9.64 -19.74
C HIS A 55 -1.25 10.70 -19.23
N GLN A 56 -2.55 10.47 -19.40
CA GLN A 56 -3.62 11.37 -18.96
C GLN A 56 -4.14 11.03 -17.56
N LYS A 57 -4.03 9.76 -17.15
CA LYS A 57 -4.58 9.28 -15.87
C LYS A 57 -3.63 9.49 -14.70
N VAL A 58 -2.33 9.55 -14.95
CA VAL A 58 -1.31 9.81 -13.92
C VAL A 58 -1.25 11.31 -13.63
N ASN A 59 -1.54 11.67 -12.39
CA ASN A 59 -1.54 13.03 -11.86
C ASN A 59 -0.39 13.24 -10.88
N PHE A 60 0.02 14.49 -10.70
CA PHE A 60 1.04 14.88 -9.72
C PHE A 60 0.45 15.87 -8.72
N ASP A 61 0.53 15.52 -7.44
CA ASP A 61 0.25 16.41 -6.32
C ASP A 61 1.55 17.09 -5.87
N SER A 62 1.67 18.37 -6.19
CA SER A 62 2.85 19.18 -5.84
C SER A 62 2.97 19.48 -4.35
N VAL A 63 1.86 19.44 -3.60
CA VAL A 63 1.85 19.74 -2.16
C VAL A 63 2.46 18.58 -1.38
N ASN A 64 2.11 17.35 -1.78
CA ASN A 64 2.56 16.13 -1.13
C ASN A 64 3.76 15.47 -1.81
N GLU A 65 4.25 16.03 -2.93
CA GLU A 65 5.26 15.42 -3.81
C GLU A 65 4.87 13.97 -4.19
N PHE A 66 3.60 13.78 -4.56
CA PHE A 66 3.00 12.46 -4.74
C PHE A 66 2.45 12.30 -6.15
N VAL A 67 2.95 11.30 -6.88
CA VAL A 67 2.43 10.92 -8.20
C VAL A 67 1.41 9.81 -8.01
N TYR A 68 0.22 9.96 -8.58
CA TYR A 68 -0.87 9.00 -8.37
C TYR A 68 -1.80 8.87 -9.56
N PHE A 69 -2.54 7.78 -9.62
CA PHE A 69 -3.72 7.65 -10.46
C PHE A 69 -4.91 7.15 -9.63
N SER A 70 -6.12 7.48 -10.07
CA SER A 70 -7.36 7.02 -9.45
C SER A 70 -7.79 5.72 -10.12
N ILE A 71 -8.03 4.69 -9.30
CA ILE A 71 -8.62 3.43 -9.77
C ILE A 71 -10.13 3.69 -10.04
N PRO A 72 -10.65 3.34 -11.23
CA PRO A 72 -12.08 3.44 -11.54
C PRO A 72 -12.93 2.74 -10.47
N GLU A 73 -14.09 3.31 -10.14
CA GLU A 73 -14.95 2.79 -9.08
C GLU A 73 -15.42 1.35 -9.36
N GLU A 74 -15.62 1.03 -10.64
CA GLU A 74 -16.02 -0.30 -11.15
C GLU A 74 -15.05 -1.43 -10.76
N LEU A 75 -13.76 -1.11 -10.62
CA LEU A 75 -12.70 -2.06 -10.31
C LEU A 75 -12.35 -2.10 -8.81
N ARG A 76 -13.04 -1.30 -7.98
CA ARG A 76 -12.77 -1.28 -6.53
C ARG A 76 -13.54 -2.40 -5.83
N THR A 77 -12.82 -3.37 -5.28
CA THR A 77 -13.38 -4.37 -4.36
C THR A 77 -13.81 -3.77 -3.02
N VAL A 78 -13.22 -2.64 -2.62
CA VAL A 78 -13.49 -1.95 -1.35
C VAL A 78 -13.87 -0.50 -1.64
N LYS A 79 -14.97 -0.02 -1.04
CA LYS A 79 -15.51 1.36 -1.16
C LYS A 79 -14.55 2.50 -0.77
N SER A 80 -13.31 2.21 -0.41
CA SER A 80 -12.34 3.26 -0.13
C SER A 80 -11.80 3.85 -1.43
N GLU A 81 -11.92 5.17 -1.58
CA GLU A 81 -11.21 5.94 -2.60
C GLU A 81 -9.71 5.99 -2.27
N ARG A 82 -9.01 4.87 -2.47
CA ARG A 82 -7.57 4.81 -2.33
C ARG A 82 -6.93 5.19 -3.65
N LYS A 83 -6.19 6.29 -3.63
CA LYS A 83 -5.24 6.65 -4.70
C LYS A 83 -4.12 5.61 -4.73
N PHE A 84 -3.79 5.10 -5.91
CA PHE A 84 -2.57 4.32 -6.11
C PHE A 84 -1.47 5.29 -6.53
N GLY A 85 -0.32 5.28 -5.84
CA GLY A 85 0.70 6.27 -6.09
C GLY A 85 2.09 5.94 -5.53
N LEU A 86 3.00 6.87 -5.76
CA LEU A 86 4.41 6.84 -5.39
C LEU A 86 4.84 8.23 -4.94
N ASN A 87 5.54 8.29 -3.80
CA ASN A 87 6.18 9.51 -3.33
C ASN A 87 7.46 9.77 -4.12
N LEU A 88 7.69 11.00 -4.53
CA LEU A 88 8.87 11.42 -5.30
C LEU A 88 10.20 11.09 -4.59
N LYS A 89 10.16 11.08 -3.25
CA LYS A 89 11.29 10.72 -2.41
C LYS A 89 11.85 9.36 -2.82
N HIS A 90 11.00 8.38 -3.11
CA HIS A 90 11.43 7.02 -3.47
C HIS A 90 12.25 6.94 -4.78
N VAL A 91 12.16 7.96 -5.64
CA VAL A 91 12.94 8.09 -6.88
C VAL A 91 13.84 9.32 -6.84
N TYR A 92 14.35 9.67 -5.66
CA TYR A 92 15.33 10.76 -5.49
C TYR A 92 14.87 12.15 -5.93
N GLY A 93 13.55 12.36 -6.07
CA GLY A 93 12.95 13.59 -6.58
C GLY A 93 12.79 13.65 -8.10
N ASP A 94 13.10 12.55 -8.81
CA ASP A 94 12.94 12.47 -10.26
C ASP A 94 11.46 12.32 -10.65
N LEU A 95 10.82 13.44 -11.01
CA LEU A 95 9.42 13.47 -11.40
C LEU A 95 9.14 12.70 -12.71
N PRO A 96 9.92 12.86 -13.79
CA PRO A 96 9.81 12.03 -14.99
C PRO A 96 9.80 10.54 -14.68
N GLU A 97 10.73 10.06 -13.84
CA GLU A 97 10.79 8.64 -13.51
C GLU A 97 9.60 8.19 -12.66
N ALA A 98 9.19 8.99 -11.66
CA ALA A 98 7.99 8.68 -10.87
C ALA A 98 6.76 8.53 -11.76
N ARG A 99 6.60 9.39 -12.78
CA ARG A 99 5.51 9.32 -13.75
C ARG A 99 5.63 8.09 -14.63
N ARG A 100 6.82 7.78 -15.15
CA ARG A 100 7.09 6.57 -15.93
C ARG A 100 6.67 5.30 -15.18
N ILE A 101 7.16 5.13 -13.96
CA ILE A 101 6.83 3.98 -13.11
C ILE A 101 5.31 3.88 -12.91
N LEU A 102 4.63 5.00 -12.62
CA LEU A 102 3.18 4.99 -12.40
C LEU A 102 2.36 4.75 -13.67
N ARG A 103 2.83 5.22 -14.83
CA ARG A 103 2.20 4.91 -16.11
C ARG A 103 2.29 3.42 -16.41
N LEU A 104 3.43 2.79 -16.18
CA LEU A 104 3.62 1.35 -16.34
C LEU A 104 2.72 0.55 -15.39
N CYS A 105 2.62 0.97 -14.12
CA CYS A 105 1.68 0.36 -13.17
C CYS A 105 0.21 0.51 -13.61
N TRP A 106 -0.17 1.68 -14.13
CA TRP A 106 -1.52 1.90 -14.65
C TRP A 106 -1.80 1.00 -15.86
N TRP A 107 -0.83 0.87 -16.77
CA TRP A 107 -0.97 0.05 -17.96
C TRP A 107 -1.14 -1.44 -17.61
N ARG A 108 -0.30 -1.99 -16.72
CA ARG A 108 -0.48 -3.35 -16.19
C ARG A 108 -1.84 -3.57 -15.54
N PHE A 109 -2.27 -2.61 -14.72
CA PHE A 109 -3.58 -2.66 -14.08
C PHE A 109 -4.71 -2.70 -15.12
N ASN A 110 -4.58 -1.97 -16.23
CA ASN A 110 -5.55 -1.95 -17.32
C ASN A 110 -5.49 -3.23 -18.19
N ASP A 111 -4.35 -3.90 -18.28
CA ASP A 111 -4.18 -5.16 -19.02
C ASP A 111 -4.76 -6.39 -18.29
N GLY A 112 -5.21 -6.23 -17.04
CA GLY A 112 -5.92 -7.26 -16.29
C GLY A 112 -5.27 -7.68 -14.97
N ASP A 113 -4.15 -7.07 -14.58
CA ASP A 113 -3.55 -7.23 -13.24
C ASP A 113 -4.45 -6.52 -12.21
N THR A 114 -5.58 -7.15 -11.87
CA THR A 114 -6.58 -6.61 -10.93
C THR A 114 -6.13 -6.73 -9.47
N CYS A 115 -5.14 -7.57 -9.19
CA CYS A 115 -4.54 -7.72 -7.87
C CYS A 115 -3.68 -6.50 -7.56
N LYS A 116 -4.18 -5.65 -6.66
CA LYS A 116 -3.45 -4.47 -6.18
C LYS A 116 -2.05 -4.85 -5.67
N GLU A 117 -1.95 -5.99 -5.00
CA GLU A 117 -0.70 -6.52 -4.44
C GLU A 117 0.36 -6.76 -5.52
N GLU A 118 -0.04 -7.29 -6.68
CA GLU A 118 0.87 -7.54 -7.80
C GLU A 118 1.39 -6.24 -8.41
N VAL A 119 0.50 -5.25 -8.60
CA VAL A 119 0.89 -3.93 -9.09
C VAL A 119 1.77 -3.19 -8.08
N VAL A 120 1.54 -3.37 -6.77
CA VAL A 120 2.44 -2.86 -5.71
C VAL A 120 3.80 -3.51 -5.80
N MET A 121 3.88 -4.84 -5.92
CA MET A 121 5.16 -5.55 -6.06
C MET A 121 5.92 -5.11 -7.30
N TYR A 122 5.23 -4.93 -8.43
CA TYR A 122 5.83 -4.44 -9.67
C TYR A 122 6.36 -3.01 -9.53
N ARG A 123 5.60 -2.11 -8.90
CA ARG A 123 6.05 -0.75 -8.57
C ARG A 123 7.32 -0.79 -7.73
N ASP A 124 7.34 -1.60 -6.68
CA ASP A 124 8.45 -1.66 -5.74
C ASP A 124 9.70 -2.26 -6.39
N ALA A 125 9.54 -3.22 -7.30
CA ALA A 125 10.62 -3.75 -8.13
C ALA A 125 11.24 -2.68 -9.05
N MET A 126 10.41 -1.92 -9.79
CA MET A 126 10.91 -0.84 -10.66
C MET A 126 11.63 0.26 -9.86
N VAL A 127 11.12 0.62 -8.69
CA VAL A 127 11.78 1.57 -7.80
C VAL A 127 13.13 1.04 -7.33
N ALA A 128 13.23 -0.26 -6.99
CA ALA A 128 14.48 -0.87 -6.58
C ALA A 128 15.51 -0.90 -7.73
N GLU A 129 15.08 -1.23 -8.94
CA GLU A 129 15.93 -1.19 -10.14
C GLU A 129 16.45 0.22 -10.43
N PHE A 130 15.58 1.23 -10.38
CA PHE A 130 15.98 2.62 -10.55
C PHE A 130 17.00 3.05 -9.48
N GLN A 131 16.77 2.70 -8.22
CA GLN A 131 17.71 3.01 -7.13
C GLN A 131 19.06 2.30 -7.31
N ALA A 132 19.05 1.05 -7.78
CA ALA A 132 20.26 0.29 -8.06
C ALA A 132 21.06 0.88 -9.24
N ALA A 133 20.38 1.32 -10.29
CA ALA A 133 21.00 1.98 -11.44
C ALA A 133 21.56 3.37 -11.07
N ASN A 134 20.89 4.10 -10.17
CA ASN A 134 21.19 5.49 -9.84
C ASN A 134 21.89 5.64 -8.47
N THR A 135 22.77 4.71 -8.12
CA THR A 135 23.56 4.75 -6.87
C THR A 135 24.41 6.01 -6.72
N ASN A 136 24.83 6.62 -7.83
CA ASN A 136 25.62 7.86 -7.87
C ASN A 136 24.77 9.14 -7.82
N HIS A 137 23.44 9.03 -7.68
CA HIS A 137 22.58 10.22 -7.66
C HIS A 137 22.86 11.06 -6.39
N PRO A 138 22.98 12.39 -6.48
CA PRO A 138 23.34 13.25 -5.34
C PRO A 138 22.38 13.09 -4.15
N ASN A 139 21.11 12.78 -4.42
CA ASN A 139 20.09 12.56 -3.39
C ASN A 139 20.01 11.10 -2.87
N ALA A 140 20.79 10.16 -3.42
CA ALA A 140 20.72 8.75 -3.01
C ALA A 140 21.10 8.53 -1.54
N GLY A 141 22.10 9.29 -1.06
CA GLY A 141 22.51 9.27 0.35
C GLY A 141 21.44 9.81 1.29
N MET A 142 20.64 10.80 0.87
CA MET A 142 19.65 11.45 1.74
C MET A 142 18.53 10.48 2.16
N LEU A 143 18.11 9.60 1.25
CA LEU A 143 17.05 8.64 1.54
C LEU A 143 17.52 7.56 2.54
N HIS A 144 18.75 7.09 2.38
CA HIS A 144 19.38 6.17 3.33
C HIS A 144 19.52 6.79 4.71
N ILE A 145 19.91 8.07 4.79
CA ILE A 145 20.00 8.80 6.05
C ILE A 145 18.62 8.93 6.72
N GLN A 146 17.56 9.26 5.97
CA GLN A 146 16.21 9.35 6.53
C GLN A 146 15.69 7.99 7.02
N GLN A 147 15.89 6.92 6.26
CA GLN A 147 15.49 5.57 6.67
C GLN A 147 16.25 5.12 7.92
N ARG A 148 17.56 5.39 8.00
CA ARG A 148 18.37 5.11 9.19
C ARG A 148 17.84 5.84 10.42
N LYS A 149 17.58 7.16 10.31
CA LYS A 149 17.02 7.96 11.39
C LYS A 149 15.64 7.47 11.83
N ARG A 150 14.80 7.00 10.89
CA ARG A 150 13.49 6.43 11.23
C ARG A 150 13.63 5.12 12.00
N LYS A 151 14.49 4.20 11.54
CA LYS A 151 14.78 2.95 12.25
C LYS A 151 15.34 3.21 13.65
N GLU A 152 16.23 4.18 13.79
CA GLU A 152 16.79 4.61 15.07
C GLU A 152 15.70 5.09 16.03
N ARG A 153 14.80 5.99 15.59
CA ARG A 153 13.65 6.44 16.40
C ARG A 153 12.69 5.32 16.77
N GLU A 154 12.47 4.35 15.88
CA GLU A 154 11.63 3.18 16.19
C GLU A 154 12.28 2.27 17.24
N LEU A 155 13.61 2.15 17.20
CA LEU A 155 14.39 1.40 18.18
C LEU A 155 14.41 2.11 19.54
N GLU A 156 14.63 3.43 19.56
CA GLU A 156 14.51 4.28 20.76
C GLU A 156 13.10 4.18 21.36
N LYS A 157 12.06 4.23 20.53
CA LYS A 157 10.67 4.09 20.99
C LYS A 157 10.44 2.71 21.63
N LYS A 158 10.93 1.64 21.00
CA LYS A 158 10.86 0.27 21.58
C LYS A 158 11.59 0.17 22.91
N GLN A 159 12.82 0.70 22.99
CA GLN A 159 13.60 0.74 24.22
C GLN A 159 12.91 1.55 25.32
N SER A 160 12.32 2.71 24.97
CA SER A 160 11.59 3.53 25.93
C SER A 160 10.33 2.83 26.46
N SER A 161 9.58 2.13 25.59
CA SER A 161 8.41 1.36 26.04
C SER A 161 8.81 0.16 26.90
N GLU A 162 9.93 -0.49 26.59
CA GLU A 162 10.43 -1.62 27.38
C GLU A 162 10.93 -1.17 28.75
N ALA A 163 11.61 -0.02 28.84
CA ALA A 163 12.02 0.58 30.11
C ALA A 163 10.82 0.92 31.00
N ILE A 164 9.74 1.49 30.44
CA ILE A 164 8.51 1.80 31.19
C ILE A 164 7.86 0.51 31.73
N VAL A 165 7.82 -0.55 30.92
CA VAL A 165 7.28 -1.85 31.37
C VAL A 165 8.15 -2.46 32.48
N ALA A 166 9.47 -2.40 32.35
CA ALA A 166 10.40 -2.89 33.38
C ALA A 166 10.28 -2.09 34.68
N GLU A 167 10.12 -0.76 34.61
CA GLU A 167 9.91 0.09 35.77
C GLU A 167 8.58 -0.20 36.46
N ALA A 168 7.49 -0.36 35.70
CA ALA A 168 6.19 -0.74 36.24
C ALA A 168 6.24 -2.09 36.97
N GLN A 169 6.94 -3.08 36.40
CA GLN A 169 7.11 -4.39 37.01
C GLN A 169 7.96 -4.33 38.29
N ALA A 170 9.00 -3.51 38.33
CA ALA A 170 9.80 -3.31 39.55
C ALA A 170 9.01 -2.65 40.69
N VAL A 171 8.06 -1.76 40.37
CA VAL A 171 7.14 -1.15 41.36
C VAL A 171 6.17 -2.20 41.91
N GLU A 172 5.61 -3.07 41.04
CA GLU A 172 4.74 -4.18 41.48
C GLU A 172 5.48 -5.17 42.39
N ASP A 173 6.69 -5.59 42.02
CA ASP A 173 7.52 -6.49 42.82
C ASP A 173 7.89 -5.88 44.18
N SER A 174 8.13 -4.57 44.22
CA SER A 174 8.43 -3.85 45.47
C SER A 174 7.19 -3.73 46.36
N ALA A 175 6.01 -3.51 45.78
CA ALA A 175 4.74 -3.50 46.50
C ALA A 175 4.41 -4.88 47.08
N ALA A 176 4.63 -5.95 46.32
CA ALA A 176 4.43 -7.34 46.78
C ALA A 176 5.34 -7.67 47.98
N LYS A 177 6.63 -7.33 47.90
CA LYS A 177 7.58 -7.52 49.02
C LYS A 177 7.24 -6.68 50.26
N GLY A 178 6.73 -5.46 50.06
CA GLY A 178 6.26 -4.60 51.15
C GLY A 178 5.08 -5.20 51.91
N ALA A 179 4.09 -5.73 51.19
CA ALA A 179 2.94 -6.40 51.78
C ALA A 179 3.32 -7.65 52.60
N GLU A 180 4.27 -8.45 52.11
CA GLU A 180 4.75 -9.65 52.80
C GLU A 180 5.47 -9.33 54.11
N ARG A 181 6.27 -8.25 54.14
CA ARG A 181 6.94 -7.77 55.34
C ARG A 181 5.95 -7.25 56.38
N SER A 182 4.94 -6.50 55.95
CA SER A 182 3.88 -5.99 56.83
C SER A 182 3.01 -7.12 57.41
N ALA A 183 2.75 -8.18 56.65
CA ALA A 183 2.02 -9.35 57.15
C ALA A 183 2.82 -10.16 58.18
N ARG A 184 4.16 -10.26 58.03
CA ARG A 184 5.04 -10.90 59.02
C ARG A 184 5.13 -10.12 60.32
N GLU A 185 5.15 -8.79 60.26
CA GLU A 185 5.22 -7.94 61.45
C GLU A 185 3.95 -8.01 62.30
N ALA A 186 2.77 -8.13 61.66
CA ALA A 186 1.50 -8.34 62.34
C ALA A 186 1.35 -9.70 63.04
N HIS A 187 2.17 -10.71 62.70
CA HIS A 187 2.13 -12.04 63.32
C HIS A 187 3.12 -12.23 64.48
N ALA A 188 3.96 -11.24 64.79
CA ALA A 188 4.97 -11.35 65.85
C ALA A 188 4.47 -10.97 67.26
N GLU A 189 3.22 -10.52 67.41
CA GLU A 189 2.65 -10.07 68.69
C GLU A 189 1.45 -10.93 69.14
N ALA A 190 1.62 -12.26 69.10
CA ALA A 190 0.70 -13.19 69.75
C ALA A 190 1.49 -14.09 70.72
N PRO A 191 1.28 -13.98 72.06
CA PRO A 191 1.99 -14.81 73.03
C PRO A 191 1.56 -16.28 72.91
N SER A 192 2.58 -17.14 72.85
CA SER A 192 2.53 -18.60 72.86
C SER A 192 1.78 -19.14 74.08
N ALA A 193 0.57 -19.66 73.87
CA ALA A 193 -0.08 -20.59 74.79
C ALA A 193 0.08 -22.02 74.25
N GLN A 194 0.90 -22.78 74.97
CA GLN A 194 1.14 -24.20 74.79
C GLN A 194 -0.01 -24.99 75.43
N GLU A 195 -0.76 -25.76 74.66
CA GLU A 195 -1.61 -26.81 75.25
C GLU A 195 -1.62 -28.05 74.34
N GLY A 196 -1.25 -29.18 74.94
CA GLY A 196 -1.18 -30.47 74.28
C GLY A 196 -2.55 -31.11 74.09
N GLY A 197 -2.65 -32.02 73.14
CA GLY A 197 -3.84 -32.85 72.96
C GLY A 197 -3.55 -34.01 72.01
N ARG A 198 -3.41 -35.19 72.59
CA ARG A 198 -3.46 -36.49 71.90
C ARG A 198 -4.88 -36.78 71.41
N GLY A 199 -4.99 -37.56 70.33
CA GLY A 199 -6.20 -38.29 69.93
C GLY A 199 -6.47 -38.10 68.43
N ALA A 200 -6.16 -39.06 67.57
CA ALA A 200 -6.85 -40.34 67.33
C ALA A 200 -7.84 -40.23 66.15
N ASP A 201 -7.79 -41.29 65.34
CA ASP A 201 -8.80 -41.84 64.44
C ASP A 201 -9.20 -41.13 63.13
N GLU A 202 -8.81 -41.81 62.04
CA GLU A 202 -9.72 -42.42 61.07
C GLU A 202 -10.93 -41.60 60.56
N ALA A 203 -10.92 -41.23 59.27
CA ALA A 203 -12.02 -41.56 58.38
C ALA A 203 -11.71 -41.22 56.91
N LYS A 204 -12.11 -42.17 56.06
CA LYS A 204 -12.18 -42.14 54.60
C LYS A 204 -13.09 -41.03 54.05
N ALA A 205 -12.91 -40.87 52.74
CA ALA A 205 -13.92 -40.59 51.70
C ALA A 205 -14.02 -39.14 51.22
N GLY A 206 -14.04 -39.01 49.89
CA GLY A 206 -14.40 -37.77 49.20
C GLY A 206 -13.53 -37.41 48.01
N LYS A 207 -13.32 -38.34 47.07
CA LYS A 207 -13.02 -37.97 45.68
C LYS A 207 -14.26 -37.26 45.13
N ASP A 208 -14.24 -35.94 45.07
CA ASP A 208 -15.09 -35.20 44.13
C ASP A 208 -14.26 -34.09 43.49
N ALA A 209 -13.91 -34.35 42.24
CA ALA A 209 -13.21 -33.46 41.34
C ALA A 209 -14.07 -32.21 41.09
N LYS A 210 -13.78 -31.14 41.83
CA LYS A 210 -14.33 -29.82 41.57
C LYS A 210 -13.63 -29.24 40.35
N LYS A 211 -14.32 -29.37 39.22
CA LYS A 211 -14.16 -28.67 37.93
C LYS A 211 -13.37 -27.35 38.05
N PRO A 212 -12.31 -27.13 37.23
CA PRO A 212 -11.67 -25.82 37.16
C PRO A 212 -12.72 -24.81 36.69
N ARG A 213 -12.96 -23.82 37.55
CA ARG A 213 -13.75 -22.64 37.19
C ARG A 213 -12.96 -21.94 36.10
N GLU A 214 -13.51 -21.91 34.89
CA GLU A 214 -13.00 -21.12 33.78
C GLU A 214 -12.64 -19.72 34.28
N ALA A 215 -11.39 -19.34 34.02
CA ALA A 215 -10.91 -18.00 34.15
C ALA A 215 -11.86 -17.10 33.35
N LYS A 216 -12.64 -16.31 34.08
CA LYS A 216 -13.42 -15.22 33.51
C LYS A 216 -12.39 -14.27 32.88
N GLU A 217 -12.44 -14.12 31.56
CA GLU A 217 -11.67 -13.13 30.83
C GLU A 217 -11.72 -11.77 31.57
N PRO A 218 -10.59 -11.06 31.68
CA PRO A 218 -10.61 -9.68 32.09
C PRO A 218 -11.48 -8.92 31.09
N LYS A 219 -12.62 -8.41 31.57
CA LYS A 219 -13.46 -7.47 30.82
C LYS A 219 -12.54 -6.34 30.34
N GLU A 220 -12.53 -6.13 29.03
CA GLU A 220 -11.95 -4.95 28.40
C GLU A 220 -12.33 -3.69 29.19
N PRO A 221 -11.38 -2.76 29.40
CA PRO A 221 -11.71 -1.45 29.94
C PRO A 221 -12.71 -0.79 28.99
N LYS A 222 -13.93 -0.56 29.51
CA LYS A 222 -14.94 0.27 28.87
C LYS A 222 -14.30 1.59 28.45
N GLU A 223 -14.30 1.85 27.14
CA GLU A 223 -14.01 3.17 26.60
C GLU A 223 -14.80 4.24 27.37
N PRO A 224 -14.15 5.35 27.79
CA PRO A 224 -14.86 6.48 28.34
C PRO A 224 -15.73 7.10 27.25
N LYS A 225 -17.05 6.97 27.42
CA LYS A 225 -18.06 7.73 26.68
C LYS A 225 -17.80 9.23 26.85
N LYS A 226 -17.72 9.92 25.71
CA LYS A 226 -18.14 11.32 25.46
C LYS A 226 -17.81 12.36 26.54
N ALA A 227 -16.80 13.17 26.26
CA ALA A 227 -16.83 14.61 26.55
C ALA A 227 -16.70 15.33 25.19
N LYS A 228 -17.80 15.82 24.63
CA LYS A 228 -18.31 17.19 24.80
C LYS A 228 -17.73 18.10 23.71
N GLU A 229 -18.50 18.26 22.64
CA GLU A 229 -18.39 19.38 21.71
C GLU A 229 -18.30 20.70 22.49
N PRO A 230 -17.46 21.62 22.00
CA PRO A 230 -17.85 23.01 22.04
C PRO A 230 -17.88 23.59 20.62
N LYS A 231 -19.10 23.98 20.25
CA LYS A 231 -19.47 25.29 19.72
C LYS A 231 -18.83 25.71 18.40
N GLU A 232 -19.71 25.72 17.40
CA GLU A 232 -19.98 26.86 16.53
C GLU A 232 -19.15 28.11 16.84
N ALA A 233 -18.23 28.41 15.93
CA ALA A 233 -17.80 29.77 15.66
C ALA A 233 -18.30 30.13 14.25
N THR A 234 -19.45 30.79 14.26
CA THR A 234 -19.98 31.65 13.21
C THR A 234 -18.95 32.69 12.78
N GLY A 235 -18.87 32.93 11.47
CA GLY A 235 -18.21 34.11 10.87
C GLY A 235 -17.10 33.71 9.89
N GLY A 236 -17.10 34.12 8.63
CA GLY A 236 -17.97 35.02 7.91
C GLY A 236 -17.42 35.16 6.49
N SER A 237 -18.34 35.32 5.54
CA SER A 237 -18.28 36.38 4.53
C SER A 237 -17.02 36.48 3.67
N GLY A 238 -17.18 36.07 2.42
CA GLY A 238 -16.18 36.23 1.36
C GLY A 238 -16.77 35.95 0.00
N ALA A 239 -17.93 36.54 -0.30
CA ALA A 239 -18.42 36.65 -1.66
C ALA A 239 -17.48 37.58 -2.43
N SER A 240 -16.79 37.05 -3.43
CA SER A 240 -16.26 37.85 -4.52
C SER A 240 -16.76 37.24 -5.82
N GLU A 241 -17.95 37.68 -6.20
CA GLU A 241 -18.34 37.88 -7.60
C GLU A 241 -17.25 38.71 -8.29
N ALA A 242 -16.65 38.15 -9.34
CA ALA A 242 -15.97 38.93 -10.36
C ALA A 242 -16.20 38.28 -11.73
N LYS A 243 -17.32 38.68 -12.31
CA LYS A 243 -17.40 39.25 -13.65
C LYS A 243 -16.82 38.40 -14.80
N VAL A 244 -17.77 37.70 -15.42
CA VAL A 244 -17.86 37.46 -16.88
C VAL A 244 -17.16 38.58 -17.66
N LYS A 245 -16.17 38.21 -18.46
CA LYS A 245 -15.74 38.97 -19.63
C LYS A 245 -15.85 38.03 -20.82
N GLU A 246 -16.98 38.12 -21.51
CA GLU A 246 -17.06 37.80 -22.93
C GLU A 246 -15.91 38.51 -23.65
N GLN A 247 -15.08 37.74 -24.33
CA GLN A 247 -14.32 38.24 -25.46
C GLN A 247 -14.66 37.36 -26.65
N ASP A 248 -15.63 37.87 -27.41
CA ASP A 248 -15.76 37.70 -28.85
C ASP A 248 -14.43 37.89 -29.58
N GLY A 249 -14.27 37.11 -30.64
CA GLY A 249 -13.59 37.55 -31.86
C GLY A 249 -12.10 37.26 -31.93
N GLY A 250 -11.73 36.29 -32.76
CA GLY A 250 -10.32 36.05 -33.10
C GLY A 250 -10.09 34.98 -34.16
N THR A 251 -10.75 35.08 -35.30
CA THR A 251 -10.36 34.37 -36.52
C THR A 251 -9.09 35.04 -37.07
N GLY A 252 -7.98 34.30 -37.13
CA GLY A 252 -6.76 34.67 -37.86
C GLY A 252 -5.95 33.38 -38.00
N GLU A 253 -6.02 32.68 -39.13
CA GLU A 253 -5.38 33.00 -40.42
C GLU A 253 -3.85 33.16 -40.29
N SER A 254 -3.18 32.04 -40.62
CA SER A 254 -1.93 31.92 -41.36
C SER A 254 -0.67 32.63 -40.87
N LYS A 255 0.37 31.83 -40.59
CA LYS A 255 1.66 31.93 -41.30
C LYS A 255 2.56 30.75 -41.01
N ASP A 256 2.83 29.99 -42.06
CA ASP A 256 4.02 29.17 -42.24
C ASP A 256 5.28 29.97 -41.87
N VAL A 257 6.09 29.43 -40.97
CA VAL A 257 7.48 29.83 -40.76
C VAL A 257 8.34 28.63 -41.12
N GLU A 258 8.79 28.64 -42.36
CA GLU A 258 10.00 27.97 -42.80
C GLU A 258 11.16 28.46 -41.93
N GLN A 259 11.75 27.56 -41.14
CA GLN A 259 13.00 27.82 -40.45
C GLN A 259 14.08 26.89 -41.00
N THR A 260 14.67 27.31 -42.11
CA THR A 260 15.90 26.75 -42.67
C THR A 260 17.07 27.12 -41.77
N GLY A 261 17.47 26.20 -40.89
CA GLY A 261 18.69 26.30 -40.10
C GLY A 261 19.92 25.94 -40.93
N ALA A 262 20.61 26.95 -41.44
CA ALA A 262 21.92 26.82 -42.07
C ALA A 262 22.99 26.47 -41.02
N ALA A 263 23.78 25.43 -41.29
CA ALA A 263 24.95 25.05 -40.50
C ALA A 263 26.14 25.99 -40.79
N PRO A 264 26.86 26.51 -39.78
CA PRO A 264 28.09 27.25 -40.01
C PRO A 264 29.27 26.29 -40.25
N ALA A 265 29.90 26.44 -41.41
CA ALA A 265 31.16 25.80 -41.75
C ALA A 265 32.28 26.31 -40.82
N ALA A 266 32.97 25.37 -40.17
CA ALA A 266 34.17 25.65 -39.39
C ALA A 266 35.30 26.09 -40.33
N SER A 267 35.75 27.34 -40.14
CA SER A 267 36.96 27.88 -40.73
C SER A 267 38.16 27.45 -39.89
N ILE A 268 38.97 26.53 -40.40
CA ILE A 268 40.27 26.17 -39.84
C ILE A 268 41.30 27.06 -40.52
N GLN A 269 41.91 27.99 -39.77
CA GLN A 269 43.11 28.70 -40.18
C GLN A 269 44.36 27.91 -39.73
N PRO A 270 45.42 27.87 -40.55
CA PRO A 270 46.70 27.29 -40.16
C PRO A 270 47.59 28.31 -39.43
N GLN A 271 48.30 27.85 -38.40
CA GLN A 271 49.61 28.36 -38.00
C GLN A 271 50.56 27.18 -37.86
#